data_AF-A0A7C9AV49-F1
#
_entry.id   AF-A0A7C9AV49-F1
#
_cell.length_a   1.000
_cell.length_b   1.000
_cell.length_c   1.000
_cell.angle_alpha   90.00
_cell.angle_beta   90.00
_cell.angle_gamma   90.00
#
_symmetry.space_group_name_H-M   'P 1'
#
loop_
_entity.id
_entity.type
_entity.pdbx_description
1 polymer ?
#
loop_
_entity_poly.entity_id
_entity_poly.type
_entity_poly.pdbx_seq_one_letter_code
_entity_poly.pdbx_strand_id
1 'polypeptide(L)'
;MPPHSSDFPVFHLSYKSVNLREQLLEGGNESKLESAIKRRIRDFMNISEDDYSMILTSNRTSAFRIVAESYPFGSHKKLVTVYDHESESIGAMISASEKRGAQAMAAEFTWPRLRIYSSKLRNMIISKGIRSKKSGLFVFQLQSRVINRLIYLHIFQLQHTPYFSTCLILLVS
;
A
#
# COMPACT_ATOMS: atom_id res chain seq x y z
N MET A 1 9.20 -39.75 31.92
CA MET A 1 8.19 -38.83 31.35
C MET A 1 8.36 -38.85 29.83
N PRO A 2 7.31 -39.10 29.04
CA PRO A 2 7.39 -38.88 27.60
C PRO A 2 7.47 -37.36 27.34
N PRO A 3 8.21 -36.92 26.32
CA PRO A 3 8.30 -35.50 25.98
C PRO A 3 6.93 -35.01 25.51
N HIS A 4 6.48 -33.87 26.06
CA HIS A 4 5.31 -33.16 25.56
C HIS A 4 5.60 -32.69 24.13
N SER A 5 5.00 -33.34 23.13
CA SER A 5 4.93 -32.80 21.77
C SER A 5 4.09 -31.53 21.82
N SER A 6 4.75 -30.38 21.71
CA SER A 6 4.05 -29.13 21.53
C SER A 6 3.50 -29.09 20.10
N ASP A 7 2.26 -29.56 19.93
CA ASP A 7 1.47 -29.48 18.69
C ASP A 7 1.06 -28.03 18.39
N PHE A 8 2.03 -27.14 18.26
CA PHE A 8 1.77 -25.84 17.67
C PHE A 8 1.72 -26.02 16.15
N PRO A 9 0.66 -25.55 15.47
CA PRO A 9 0.64 -25.57 14.02
C PRO A 9 1.81 -24.73 13.50
N VAL A 10 2.80 -25.39 12.90
CA VAL A 10 3.94 -24.73 12.26
C VAL A 10 3.45 -24.19 10.92
N PHE A 11 3.36 -22.87 10.81
CA PHE A 11 3.06 -22.21 9.55
C PHE A 11 4.34 -22.09 8.74
N HIS A 12 4.37 -22.70 7.56
CA HIS A 12 5.50 -22.60 6.65
C HIS A 12 5.25 -21.47 5.65
N LEU A 13 6.16 -20.50 5.61
CA LEU A 13 6.08 -19.41 4.64
C LEU A 13 6.78 -19.87 3.36
N SER A 14 6.03 -20.11 2.28
CA SER A 14 6.62 -20.41 0.97
C SER A 14 6.93 -19.11 0.24
N TYR A 15 8.19 -18.90 -0.13
CA TYR A 15 8.58 -17.78 -0.98
C TYR A 15 8.14 -18.06 -2.43
N LYS A 16 7.20 -17.27 -2.94
CA LYS A 16 6.81 -17.27 -4.36
C LYS A 16 7.47 -16.06 -5.02
N SER A 17 8.55 -16.28 -5.76
CA SER A 17 9.16 -15.28 -6.64
C SER A 17 8.37 -15.23 -7.96
N VAL A 18 7.22 -14.58 -7.96
CA VAL A 18 6.33 -14.55 -9.13
C VAL A 18 5.87 -13.11 -9.35
N ASN A 19 5.80 -12.69 -10.61
CA ASN A 19 5.28 -11.38 -10.99
C ASN A 19 3.80 -11.29 -10.54
N LEU A 20 3.36 -10.16 -9.97
CA LEU A 20 1.96 -10.00 -9.56
C LEU A 20 0.96 -10.38 -10.64
N ARG A 21 1.27 -10.07 -11.90
CA ARG A 21 0.40 -10.42 -13.02
C ARG A 21 0.21 -11.93 -13.15
N GLU A 22 1.28 -12.70 -13.00
CA GLU A 22 1.20 -14.16 -13.04
C GLU A 22 0.44 -14.69 -11.82
N GLN A 23 0.61 -14.13 -10.61
CA GLN A 23 -0.19 -14.53 -9.44
C GLN A 23 -1.68 -14.21 -9.55
N LEU A 24 -2.05 -13.16 -10.30
CA LEU A 24 -3.45 -12.78 -10.50
C LEU A 24 -4.10 -13.57 -11.65
N LEU A 25 -3.32 -13.97 -12.66
CA LEU A 25 -3.79 -14.72 -13.83
C LEU A 25 -3.79 -16.22 -13.61
N GLU A 26 -2.73 -16.73 -12.97
CA GLU A 26 -2.71 -18.08 -12.45
C GLU A 26 -3.46 -18.04 -11.12
N GLY A 27 -4.72 -18.46 -11.12
CA GLY A 27 -5.44 -18.82 -9.90
C GLY A 27 -4.70 -19.97 -9.22
N GLY A 28 -3.59 -19.65 -8.57
CA GLY A 28 -2.62 -20.62 -8.10
C GLY A 28 -3.24 -21.60 -7.12
N ASN A 29 -2.58 -22.73 -6.91
CA ASN A 29 -2.95 -23.74 -5.91
C ASN A 29 -2.98 -23.12 -4.51
N GLU A 30 -4.07 -22.45 -4.17
CA GLU A 30 -4.33 -21.80 -2.90
C GLU A 30 -4.68 -22.88 -1.88
N SER A 31 -3.99 -22.87 -0.74
CA SER A 31 -4.32 -23.81 0.32
C SER A 31 -5.67 -23.46 0.96
N LYS A 32 -6.40 -24.47 1.45
CA LYS A 32 -7.66 -24.24 2.20
C LYS A 32 -7.48 -23.24 3.35
N LEU A 33 -6.31 -23.22 3.98
CA LEU A 33 -5.98 -22.29 5.06
C LEU A 33 -5.85 -20.85 4.52
N GLU A 34 -5.12 -20.65 3.43
CA GLU A 34 -4.96 -19.34 2.80
C GLU A 34 -6.31 -18.77 2.35
N SER A 35 -7.15 -19.57 1.69
CA SER A 35 -8.50 -19.16 1.29
C SER A 35 -9.37 -18.79 2.50
N ALA A 36 -9.28 -19.55 3.60
CA ALA A 36 -10.04 -19.27 4.83
C ALA A 36 -9.60 -17.96 5.51
N ILE A 37 -8.29 -17.67 5.54
CA ILE A 37 -7.75 -16.41 6.06
C ILE A 37 -8.23 -15.25 5.20
N LYS A 38 -8.06 -15.34 3.87
CA LYS A 38 -8.48 -14.26 2.98
C LYS A 38 -9.98 -13.99 3.07
N ARG A 39 -10.83 -15.03 3.13
CA ARG A 39 -12.28 -14.89 3.35
C ARG A 39 -12.57 -14.12 4.63
N ARG A 40 -11.96 -14.51 5.76
CA ARG A 40 -12.18 -13.83 7.04
C ARG A 40 -11.78 -12.36 7.01
N ILE A 41 -10.67 -12.02 6.35
CA ILE A 41 -10.23 -10.63 6.17
C ILE A 41 -11.22 -9.87 5.28
N ARG A 42 -11.66 -10.47 4.17
CA ARG A 42 -12.64 -9.86 3.26
C ARG A 42 -13.96 -9.55 3.96
N ASP A 43 -14.50 -10.51 4.70
CA ASP A 43 -15.74 -10.35 5.47
C ASP A 43 -15.62 -9.20 6.47
N PHE A 44 -14.48 -9.11 7.16
CA PHE A 44 -14.20 -8.03 8.11
C PHE A 44 -14.09 -6.65 7.43
N MET A 45 -13.48 -6.61 6.25
CA MET A 45 -13.27 -5.37 5.48
C MET A 45 -14.48 -4.98 4.61
N ASN A 46 -15.47 -5.89 4.47
CA ASN A 46 -16.63 -5.75 3.61
C ASN A 46 -16.26 -5.43 2.14
N ILE A 47 -15.35 -6.23 1.56
CA ILE A 47 -14.90 -6.09 0.17
C ILE A 47 -15.28 -7.30 -0.69
N SER A 48 -15.69 -7.07 -1.94
CA SER A 48 -16.07 -8.11 -2.89
C SER A 48 -14.84 -8.77 -3.53
N GLU A 49 -14.92 -10.08 -3.79
CA GLU A 49 -13.93 -10.82 -4.57
C GLU A 49 -13.92 -10.42 -6.05
N ASP A 50 -15.04 -9.91 -6.57
CA ASP A 50 -15.16 -9.44 -7.95
C ASP A 50 -14.40 -8.13 -8.20
N ASP A 51 -14.33 -7.28 -7.17
CA ASP A 51 -13.72 -5.94 -7.26
C ASP A 51 -12.26 -5.93 -6.78
N TYR A 52 -11.89 -6.85 -5.87
CA TYR A 52 -10.60 -6.85 -5.20
C TYR A 52 -9.95 -8.23 -5.14
N SER A 53 -8.71 -8.30 -5.64
CA SER A 53 -7.83 -9.44 -5.38
C SER A 53 -7.01 -9.22 -4.11
N MET A 54 -6.77 -10.28 -3.34
CA MET A 54 -6.01 -10.24 -2.08
C MET A 54 -4.78 -11.13 -2.14
N ILE A 55 -3.63 -10.57 -1.76
CA ILE A 55 -2.34 -11.26 -1.71
C ILE A 55 -1.81 -11.17 -0.29
N LEU A 56 -1.38 -12.31 0.26
CA LEU A 56 -0.72 -12.36 1.56
C LEU A 56 0.80 -12.25 1.38
N THR A 57 1.41 -11.37 2.14
CA THR A 57 2.86 -11.11 2.08
C THR A 57 3.51 -11.37 3.43
N SER A 58 4.80 -11.73 3.42
CA SER A 58 5.56 -11.99 4.65
C SER A 58 5.67 -10.80 5.59
N ASN A 59 5.75 -9.59 5.04
CA ASN A 59 5.91 -8.35 5.80
C ASN A 59 5.58 -7.13 4.95
N ARG A 60 5.60 -5.96 5.60
CA ARG A 60 5.29 -4.68 5.00
C ARG A 60 6.22 -4.27 3.86
N THR A 61 7.50 -4.56 3.97
CA THR A 61 8.50 -4.24 2.96
C THR A 61 8.25 -5.01 1.66
N SER A 62 7.91 -6.29 1.74
CA SER A 62 7.54 -7.12 0.58
C SER A 62 6.28 -6.60 -0.11
N ALA A 63 5.24 -6.25 0.66
CA ALA A 63 4.01 -5.67 0.10
C ALA A 63 4.27 -4.37 -0.67
N PHE A 64 5.08 -3.46 -0.12
CA PHE A 64 5.42 -2.22 -0.80
C PHE A 64 6.27 -2.41 -2.05
N ARG A 65 7.23 -3.35 -2.03
CA ARG A 65 8.03 -3.69 -3.21
C ARG A 65 7.16 -4.20 -4.34
N ILE A 66 6.28 -5.16 -4.04
CA ILE A 66 5.31 -5.72 -4.96
C ILE A 66 4.51 -4.63 -5.68
N VAL A 67 4.09 -3.60 -4.95
CA VAL A 67 3.32 -2.46 -5.48
C VAL A 67 4.19 -1.57 -6.35
N ALA A 68 5.38 -1.22 -5.88
CA ALA A 68 6.34 -0.40 -6.61
C ALA A 68 6.76 -1.06 -7.94
N GLU A 69 6.91 -2.39 -7.93
CA GLU A 69 7.28 -3.21 -9.09
C GLU A 69 6.12 -3.46 -10.05
N SER A 70 4.88 -3.24 -9.62
CA SER A 70 3.69 -3.42 -10.46
C SER A 70 3.16 -2.11 -11.03
N TYR A 71 3.36 -0.98 -10.33
CA TYR A 71 2.86 0.31 -10.76
C TYR A 71 3.58 0.83 -12.02
N PRO A 72 2.89 1.36 -13.04
CA PRO A 72 3.49 1.74 -14.32
C PRO A 72 4.19 3.12 -14.27
N PHE A 73 5.27 3.25 -13.51
CA PHE A 73 6.00 4.51 -13.31
C PHE A 73 6.57 5.12 -14.60
N GLY A 74 6.78 4.34 -15.66
CA GLY A 74 7.20 4.86 -16.97
C GLY A 74 6.22 5.89 -17.55
N SER A 75 4.91 5.64 -17.44
CA SER A 75 3.87 6.59 -17.88
C SER A 75 3.37 7.49 -16.74
N HIS A 76 3.55 7.09 -15.48
CA HIS A 76 3.00 7.74 -14.29
C HIS A 76 4.08 7.98 -13.21
N LYS A 77 4.93 8.98 -13.42
CA LYS A 77 6.18 9.10 -12.65
C LYS A 77 6.01 9.44 -11.18
N LYS A 78 4.95 10.14 -10.77
CA LYS A 78 4.87 10.66 -9.38
C LYS A 78 4.59 9.55 -8.37
N LEU A 79 5.40 9.48 -7.32
CA LEU A 79 5.11 8.77 -6.07
C LEU A 79 5.05 9.81 -4.95
N VAL A 80 3.87 10.03 -4.35
CA VAL A 80 3.69 10.99 -3.25
C VAL A 80 3.41 10.20 -1.97
N THR A 81 4.21 10.44 -0.93
CA THR A 81 4.10 9.72 0.34
C THR A 81 3.75 10.69 1.48
N VAL A 82 2.81 10.33 2.36
CA VAL A 82 2.49 11.09 3.58
C VAL A 82 3.05 10.35 4.77
N TYR A 83 4.30 10.66 5.13
CA TYR A 83 5.01 9.96 6.18
C TYR A 83 5.68 10.92 7.13
N ASP A 84 5.64 10.49 8.37
CA ASP A 84 6.20 11.06 9.55
C ASP A 84 7.06 9.91 10.10
N HIS A 85 8.39 10.07 9.98
CA HIS A 85 9.46 9.13 10.31
C HIS A 85 9.84 8.07 9.25
N GLU A 86 11.16 7.84 9.13
CA GLU A 86 11.81 6.81 8.32
C GLU A 86 11.18 5.45 8.53
N SER A 87 10.54 4.92 7.48
CA SER A 87 10.05 3.57 7.47
C SER A 87 10.84 2.80 6.44
N GLU A 88 11.55 1.74 6.87
CA GLU A 88 12.32 0.86 6.00
C GLU A 88 11.49 0.40 4.79
N SER A 89 10.24 0.02 5.03
CA SER A 89 9.34 -0.46 3.98
C SER A 89 9.00 0.63 2.95
N ILE A 90 8.97 1.91 3.34
CA ILE A 90 8.77 3.03 2.42
C ILE A 90 10.06 3.39 1.70
N GLY A 91 11.20 3.31 2.38
CA GLY A 91 12.50 3.39 1.71
C GLY A 91 12.63 2.35 0.60
N ALA A 92 12.23 1.10 0.88
CA ALA A 92 12.19 0.04 -0.11
C ALA A 92 11.21 0.33 -1.26
N MET A 93 10.02 0.89 -0.95
CA MET A 93 9.06 1.33 -1.97
C MET A 93 9.65 2.40 -2.89
N ILE A 94 10.24 3.45 -2.31
CA ILE A 94 10.85 4.58 -3.01
C ILE A 94 11.96 4.05 -3.91
N SER A 95 12.90 3.30 -3.36
CA SER A 95 14.02 2.73 -4.12
C SER A 95 13.55 1.85 -5.28
N ALA A 96 12.58 0.96 -5.05
CA ALA A 96 12.02 0.11 -6.10
C ALA A 96 11.27 0.92 -7.17
N SER A 97 10.56 1.97 -6.77
CA SER A 97 9.83 2.85 -7.70
C SER A 97 10.77 3.70 -8.56
N GLU A 98 11.81 4.28 -7.96
CA GLU A 98 12.79 5.12 -8.65
C GLU A 98 13.60 4.33 -9.69
N LYS A 99 13.96 3.07 -9.38
CA LYS A 99 14.55 2.14 -10.37
C LYS A 99 13.67 1.94 -11.60
N ARG A 100 12.38 2.25 -11.53
CA ARG A 100 11.40 2.13 -12.61
C ARG A 100 10.95 3.50 -13.17
N GLY A 101 11.68 4.57 -12.83
CA GLY A 101 11.47 5.91 -13.37
C GLY A 101 10.50 6.77 -12.56
N ALA A 102 10.19 6.39 -11.33
CA ALA A 102 9.40 7.22 -10.43
C ALA A 102 10.19 8.47 -9.97
N GLN A 103 9.45 9.52 -9.65
CA GLN A 103 9.89 10.69 -8.91
C GLN A 103 9.19 10.66 -7.55
N ALA A 104 9.92 10.26 -6.52
CA ALA A 104 9.41 10.23 -5.15
C ALA A 104 9.34 11.65 -4.55
N MET A 105 8.26 11.93 -3.83
CA MET A 105 8.03 13.18 -3.14
C MET A 105 7.37 12.87 -1.79
N ALA A 106 7.76 13.59 -0.73
CA ALA A 106 7.13 13.48 0.58
C ALA A 106 6.24 14.70 0.85
N ALA A 107 5.10 14.45 1.51
CA ALA A 107 4.24 15.52 1.99
C ALA A 107 4.95 16.33 3.06
N GLU A 108 4.75 17.64 3.03
CA GLU A 108 5.32 18.54 4.01
C GLU A 108 4.35 18.79 5.16
N PHE A 109 4.92 19.08 6.32
CA PHE A 109 4.18 19.31 7.56
C PHE A 109 4.47 20.70 8.11
N THR A 110 3.43 21.33 8.66
CA THR A 110 3.54 22.61 9.35
C THR A 110 3.88 22.39 10.81
N TRP A 111 4.93 23.05 11.29
CA TRP A 111 5.29 23.13 12.69
C TRP A 111 4.41 24.13 13.46
N PRO A 112 4.25 24.00 14.79
CA PRO A 112 4.80 22.94 15.63
C PRO A 112 3.93 21.66 15.69
N ARG A 113 2.71 21.71 15.15
CA ARG A 113 1.69 20.65 15.35
C ARG A 113 1.80 19.47 14.37
N LEU A 114 2.85 19.41 13.55
CA LEU A 114 3.07 18.38 12.52
C LEU A 114 1.80 18.10 11.67
N ARG A 115 1.08 19.17 11.29
CA ARG A 115 -0.10 19.04 10.44
C ARG A 115 0.31 18.98 8.98
N ILE A 116 -0.36 18.14 8.19
CA ILE A 116 -0.11 18.08 6.75
C ILE A 116 -0.37 19.44 6.12
N TYR A 117 0.60 19.96 5.36
CA TYR A 117 0.43 21.17 4.57
C TYR A 117 -0.47 20.88 3.36
N SER A 118 -1.78 20.97 3.60
CA SER A 118 -2.82 20.44 2.72
C SER A 118 -2.85 21.08 1.33
N SER A 119 -2.62 22.40 1.22
CA SER A 119 -2.57 23.07 -0.09
C SER A 119 -1.37 22.64 -0.92
N LYS A 120 -0.21 22.43 -0.28
CA LYS A 120 1.00 21.93 -0.94
C LYS A 120 0.82 20.47 -1.37
N LEU A 121 0.30 19.62 -0.48
CA LEU A 121 -0.04 18.24 -0.80
C LEU A 121 -1.02 18.15 -1.98
N ARG A 122 -2.07 18.98 -1.97
CA ARG A 122 -3.03 19.06 -3.08
C ARG A 122 -2.36 19.39 -4.40
N ASN A 123 -1.41 20.33 -4.42
CA ASN A 123 -0.66 20.67 -5.64
C ASN A 123 0.30 19.55 -6.09
N MET A 124 0.81 18.73 -5.16
CA MET A 124 1.65 17.57 -5.51
C MET A 124 0.83 16.49 -6.23
N ILE A 125 -0.37 16.20 -5.70
CA ILE A 125 -1.27 15.15 -6.20
C ILE A 125 -2.00 15.59 -7.46
N ILE A 126 -2.55 16.80 -7.50
CA ILE A 126 -3.33 17.31 -8.64
C ILE A 126 -2.38 17.89 -9.68
N SER A 127 -2.36 17.32 -10.89
CA SER A 127 -1.72 17.97 -12.04
C SER A 127 -2.64 19.07 -12.59
N LYS A 128 -2.18 20.33 -12.52
CA LYS A 128 -2.86 21.46 -13.15
C LYS A 128 -2.50 21.48 -14.65
N GLY A 129 -3.21 20.73 -15.49
CA GLY A 129 -3.06 20.82 -16.94
C GLY A 129 -3.82 19.78 -17.77
N ILE A 130 -4.45 20.23 -18.86
CA ILE A 130 -5.21 19.41 -19.83
C ILE A 130 -4.32 18.34 -20.51
N ARG A 131 -3.01 18.57 -20.58
CA ARG A 131 -2.02 17.70 -21.27
C ARG A 131 -1.33 16.66 -20.36
N SER A 132 -1.58 16.64 -19.05
CA SER A 132 -0.96 15.66 -18.13
C SER A 132 -1.96 15.07 -17.13
N LYS A 133 -2.95 14.35 -17.65
CA LYS A 133 -3.80 13.42 -16.86
C LYS A 133 -3.04 12.21 -16.27
N LYS A 134 -1.72 12.28 -16.16
CA LYS A 134 -0.90 11.19 -15.63
C LYS A 134 -0.96 11.23 -14.10
N SER A 135 -1.94 10.51 -13.55
CA SER A 135 -2.09 10.28 -12.11
C SER A 135 -0.85 9.58 -11.53
N GLY A 136 -0.39 10.02 -10.36
CA GLY A 136 0.69 9.36 -9.63
C GLY A 136 0.17 8.33 -8.65
N LEU A 137 1.10 7.59 -8.03
CA LEU A 137 0.79 6.78 -6.86
C LEU A 137 0.86 7.66 -5.61
N PHE A 138 -0.23 7.70 -4.85
CA PHE A 138 -0.30 8.41 -3.58
C PHE A 138 -0.42 7.40 -2.43
N VAL A 139 0.46 7.51 -1.44
CA VAL A 139 0.59 6.53 -0.36
C VAL A 139 0.55 7.26 0.97
N PHE A 140 -0.30 6.81 1.89
CA PHE A 140 -0.38 7.35 3.24
C PHE A 140 -0.58 6.22 4.24
N GLN A 141 -0.05 6.39 5.46
CA GLN A 141 -0.38 5.48 6.55
C GLN A 141 -1.74 5.84 7.14
N LEU A 142 -2.52 4.84 7.50
CA LEU A 142 -3.82 5.01 8.15
C LEU A 142 -3.68 5.62 9.56
N GLN A 143 -2.56 5.33 10.23
CA GLN A 143 -2.20 5.82 11.55
C GLN A 143 -0.73 6.30 11.53
N SER A 144 -0.45 7.49 12.06
CA SER A 144 0.94 7.90 12.33
C SER A 144 1.36 7.41 13.72
N ARG A 145 2.61 6.94 13.82
CA ARG A 145 3.25 6.50 15.07
C ARG A 145 3.71 7.65 15.95
N VAL A 146 3.84 8.86 15.41
CA VAL A 146 4.42 10.02 16.12
C VAL A 146 3.32 10.92 16.66
N ILE A 147 2.27 11.18 15.88
CA ILE A 147 1.09 11.94 16.36
C ILE A 147 -0.01 11.05 16.94
N ASN A 148 0.15 9.71 16.96
CA ASN A 148 -0.81 8.72 17.46
C ASN A 148 -2.27 9.02 17.05
N ARG A 149 -2.46 9.55 15.84
CA ARG A 149 -3.75 10.03 15.34
C ARG A 149 -4.00 9.46 13.97
N LEU A 150 -5.25 9.08 13.72
CA LEU A 150 -5.70 8.60 12.43
C LEU A 150 -5.56 9.74 11.40
N ILE A 151 -4.65 9.56 10.44
CA ILE A 151 -4.46 10.49 9.30
C ILE A 151 -5.70 10.46 8.38
N TYR A 152 -6.47 9.37 8.45
CA TYR A 152 -7.72 9.15 7.71
C TYR A 152 -8.67 10.37 7.70
N LEU A 153 -8.91 11.02 8.84
CA LEU A 153 -9.88 12.12 8.91
C LEU A 153 -9.49 13.33 8.05
N HIS A 154 -8.18 13.59 7.89
CA HIS A 154 -7.71 14.73 7.10
C HIS A 154 -7.68 14.42 5.60
N ILE A 155 -7.44 13.15 5.23
CA ILE A 155 -7.38 12.73 3.82
C ILE A 155 -8.78 12.45 3.25
N PHE A 156 -9.74 11.98 4.06
CA PHE A 156 -11.12 11.75 3.61
C PHE A 156 -11.79 13.04 3.07
N GLN A 157 -11.43 14.20 3.62
CA GLN A 157 -11.86 15.51 3.12
C GLN A 157 -11.32 15.85 1.72
N LEU A 158 -10.22 15.23 1.28
CA LEU A 158 -9.65 15.37 -0.07
C LEU A 158 -10.29 14.40 -1.08
N GLN A 159 -10.80 13.25 -0.62
CA GLN A 159 -11.40 12.20 -1.47
C GLN A 159 -12.79 12.57 -2.02
N HIS A 160 -13.51 13.53 -1.43
CA HIS A 160 -14.75 14.09 -2.00
C HIS A 160 -14.54 15.05 -3.19
N THR A 161 -13.33 15.13 -3.75
CA THR A 161 -13.08 15.82 -5.01
C THR A 161 -13.04 14.81 -6.17
N PRO A 162 -13.60 15.13 -7.36
CA PRO A 162 -13.81 14.18 -8.47
C PRO A 162 -12.53 13.68 -9.17
N TYR A 163 -11.37 13.73 -8.51
CA TYR A 163 -10.05 13.45 -9.06
C TYR A 163 -9.33 12.25 -8.44
N PHE A 164 -9.90 11.61 -7.40
CA PHE A 164 -9.32 10.44 -6.74
C PHE A 164 -10.03 9.15 -7.17
N SER A 165 -9.84 8.73 -8.43
CA SER A 165 -10.67 7.65 -9.01
C SER A 165 -10.19 6.21 -8.77
N THR A 166 -9.09 5.95 -8.06
CA THR A 166 -8.69 4.57 -7.74
C THR A 166 -7.75 4.56 -6.56
N CYS A 167 -8.26 4.18 -5.39
CA CYS A 167 -7.47 3.95 -4.19
C CYS A 167 -7.11 2.45 -4.17
N LEU A 168 -5.85 2.12 -4.48
CA LEU A 168 -5.34 0.77 -4.24
C LEU A 168 -5.22 0.60 -2.72
N ILE A 169 -6.18 -0.09 -2.10
CA ILE A 169 -6.13 -0.41 -0.67
C ILE A 169 -5.13 -1.56 -0.51
N LEU A 170 -3.91 -1.23 -0.12
CA LEU A 170 -2.94 -2.22 0.34
C LEU A 170 -3.14 -2.43 1.83
N LEU A 171 -3.77 -3.55 2.16
CA LEU A 171 -3.73 -4.09 3.51
C LEU A 171 -2.31 -4.57 3.78
N VAL A 172 -1.60 -3.80 4.57
CA VAL A 172 -0.29 -4.19 5.07
C VAL A 172 -0.35 -4.17 6.59
N SER A 173 -0.51 -5.36 7.17
CA SER A 173 -0.39 -5.60 8.61
C SER A 173 1.04 -5.32 9.09
#